data_AF-A0A2A8D3T0-F1
#
_entry.id   AF-A0A2A8D3T0-F1
#
_cell.length_a   1.000
_cell.length_b   1.000
_cell.length_c   1.000
_cell.angle_alpha   90.00
_cell.angle_beta   90.00
_cell.angle_gamma   90.00
#
_symmetry.space_group_name_H-M   'P 1'
#
loop_
_entity.id
_entity.type
_entity.pdbx_description
1 polymer ?
#
loop_
_entity_poly.entity_id
_entity_poly.type
_entity_poly.pdbx_seq_one_letter_code
_entity_poly.pdbx_strand_id
1 'polypeptide(L)'
;MSDEQPQRTEIGYANRNPLIFDHSAASSFADICQRASRGLKFLLPDLRRTADEALKDFRGYFAEVYRRNMEIAVEGGNAIISYLEQLERSINQINRSAYDERRNRQKAREYEDDWWGLHKSWDEFWGFAPPVDEIIPPNVHIEVVRQPSREFPRIGENTEQGMSVSSLRPSRLMISAMQTESLVSGLSYFPNKIREKAAEFSAGSQWGSVDCEDFIKAFETWNEENRQDHRWANTIANEFKKAGAAGEFVTLSDAALQNSLDLKGIRSNRADLTIPAPMVTGKTPSSGFANDPVNVATGNFIEPEIDLEYSGLASSCALTRMYNSVALLDDSMDTGVFGPGWSSNLDVKLFLRTKAQPVFFLMGGISSMHGRVKGLPELSEKRNGLSV
;
A
#
# COMPACT_ATOMS: atom_id res chain seq x y z
N MET A 1 -47.35 28.11 -2.37
CA MET A 1 -46.16 27.79 -3.18
C MET A 1 -45.01 27.84 -2.20
N SER A 2 -44.63 26.68 -1.69
CA SER A 2 -43.45 26.53 -0.83
C SER A 2 -42.24 26.40 -1.75
N ASP A 3 -41.32 27.34 -1.67
CA ASP A 3 -39.98 27.25 -2.26
C ASP A 3 -39.21 26.14 -1.52
N GLU A 4 -39.45 24.88 -1.86
CA GLU A 4 -38.50 23.82 -1.55
C GLU A 4 -37.37 23.90 -2.57
N GLN A 5 -36.23 24.46 -2.16
CA GLN A 5 -35.01 24.36 -2.93
C GLN A 5 -34.71 22.88 -3.22
N PRO A 6 -34.41 22.49 -4.47
CA PRO A 6 -34.07 21.11 -4.78
C PRO A 6 -32.90 20.65 -3.90
N GLN A 7 -32.97 19.42 -3.40
CA GLN A 7 -31.92 18.88 -2.54
C GLN A 7 -30.63 18.85 -3.36
N ARG A 8 -29.64 19.69 -2.98
CA ARG A 8 -28.31 19.82 -3.62
C ARG A 8 -27.41 18.59 -3.39
N THR A 9 -27.96 17.41 -3.65
CA THR A 9 -27.32 16.09 -3.54
C THR A 9 -27.48 15.28 -4.83
N GLU A 10 -28.15 15.83 -5.84
CA GLU A 10 -28.39 15.23 -7.15
C GLU A 10 -27.18 15.35 -8.08
N ILE A 11 -27.21 14.60 -9.19
CA ILE A 11 -26.17 14.59 -10.23
C ILE A 11 -26.02 16.03 -10.78
N GLY A 12 -24.78 16.51 -10.88
CA GLY A 12 -24.47 17.84 -11.44
C GLY A 12 -24.30 18.98 -10.45
N TYR A 13 -24.68 18.78 -9.19
CA TYR A 13 -24.42 19.75 -8.14
C TYR A 13 -22.96 19.65 -7.67
N ALA A 14 -22.35 20.75 -7.25
CA ALA A 14 -21.03 20.74 -6.65
C ALA A 14 -21.00 19.84 -5.42
N ASN A 15 -19.95 19.02 -5.28
CA ASN A 15 -19.84 18.09 -4.18
C ASN A 15 -19.60 18.85 -2.87
N ARG A 16 -20.59 18.83 -1.98
CA ARG A 16 -20.53 19.46 -0.65
C ARG A 16 -20.14 18.48 0.47
N ASN A 17 -19.93 17.20 0.16
CA ASN A 17 -19.46 16.24 1.16
C ASN A 17 -18.05 16.60 1.63
N PRO A 18 -17.75 16.49 2.94
CA PRO A 18 -16.42 16.79 3.46
C PRO A 18 -15.40 15.81 2.89
N LEU A 19 -14.24 16.32 2.46
CA LEU A 19 -13.07 15.50 2.16
C LEU A 19 -12.35 15.18 3.48
N ILE A 20 -12.45 13.93 3.93
CA ILE A 20 -11.79 13.46 5.14
C ILE A 20 -10.35 13.06 4.78
N PHE A 21 -9.44 14.02 4.92
CA PHE A 21 -8.00 13.83 4.68
C PHE A 21 -7.15 14.82 5.50
N ASP A 22 -6.22 14.30 6.29
CA ASP A 22 -5.23 15.06 7.04
C ASP A 22 -3.90 15.18 6.27
N HIS A 23 -3.68 16.34 5.65
CA HIS A 23 -2.43 16.66 4.93
C HIS A 23 -1.20 16.72 5.84
N SER A 24 -1.36 17.08 7.12
CA SER A 24 -0.26 17.14 8.07
C SER A 24 0.21 15.74 8.46
N ALA A 25 -0.73 14.83 8.69
CA ALA A 25 -0.42 13.42 8.95
C ALA A 25 0.28 12.77 7.75
N ALA A 26 -0.22 13.00 6.53
CA ALA A 26 0.42 12.52 5.30
C ALA A 26 1.85 13.07 5.12
N SER A 27 2.04 14.37 5.33
CA SER A 27 3.36 15.01 5.20
C SER A 27 4.34 14.52 6.27
N SER A 28 3.86 14.32 7.50
CA SER A 28 4.67 13.78 8.61
C SER A 28 5.08 12.33 8.36
N PHE A 29 4.20 11.52 7.74
CA PHE A 29 4.52 10.16 7.36
C PHE A 29 5.56 10.10 6.23
N ALA A 30 5.39 10.93 5.19
CA ALA A 30 6.40 11.03 4.13
C ALA A 30 7.77 11.50 4.68
N ASP A 31 7.80 12.48 5.59
CA ASP A 31 9.04 12.97 6.21
C ASP A 31 9.76 11.88 7.00
N ILE A 32 9.06 11.07 7.81
CA ILE A 32 9.73 10.03 8.58
C ILE A 32 10.32 8.93 7.69
N CYS A 33 9.64 8.56 6.60
CA CYS A 33 10.16 7.64 5.59
C CYS A 33 11.43 8.20 4.93
N GLN A 34 11.40 9.47 4.53
CA GLN A 34 12.54 10.15 3.92
C GLN A 34 13.73 10.26 4.88
N ARG A 35 13.48 10.55 6.16
CA ARG A 35 14.53 10.64 7.19
C ARG A 35 15.16 9.28 7.47
N ALA A 36 14.36 8.22 7.53
CA ALA A 36 14.86 6.85 7.68
C ALA A 36 15.74 6.44 6.49
N SER A 37 15.29 6.71 5.26
CA SER A 37 16.05 6.45 4.03
C SER A 37 17.37 7.21 4.02
N ARG A 38 17.36 8.51 4.34
CA ARG A 38 18.58 9.34 4.44
C ARG A 38 19.55 8.82 5.50
N GLY A 39 19.05 8.39 6.67
CA GLY A 39 19.87 7.79 7.72
C GLY A 39 20.57 6.52 7.26
N LEU A 40 19.84 5.60 6.61
CA LEU A 40 20.40 4.38 6.02
C LEU A 40 21.45 4.70 4.93
N LYS A 41 21.15 5.62 4.01
CA LYS A 41 22.07 6.05 2.96
C LYS A 41 23.36 6.67 3.49
N PHE A 42 23.30 7.33 4.63
CA PHE A 42 24.47 7.90 5.30
C PHE A 42 25.34 6.81 5.95
N LEU A 43 24.73 5.84 6.62
CA LEU A 43 25.45 4.88 7.48
C LEU A 43 25.90 3.59 6.76
N LEU A 44 25.13 3.10 5.78
CA LEU A 44 25.44 1.86 5.06
C LEU A 44 26.79 1.88 4.31
N PRO A 45 27.20 2.98 3.65
CA PRO A 45 28.52 3.03 3.01
C PRO A 45 29.68 2.82 4.00
N ASP A 46 29.56 3.37 5.22
CA ASP A 46 30.58 3.19 6.25
C ASP A 46 30.60 1.78 6.83
N LEU A 47 29.43 1.16 6.99
CA LEU A 47 29.34 -0.26 7.36
C LEU A 47 30.11 -1.12 6.35
N ARG A 48 29.81 -0.96 5.06
CA ARG A 48 30.48 -1.69 3.97
C ARG A 48 31.99 -1.44 3.97
N ARG A 49 32.40 -0.17 4.04
CA ARG A 49 33.83 0.21 4.02
C ARG A 49 34.59 -0.41 5.19
N THR A 50 34.04 -0.35 6.41
CA THR A 50 34.72 -0.93 7.58
C THR A 50 34.75 -2.47 7.56
N ALA A 51 33.71 -3.09 7.01
CA ALA A 51 33.69 -4.54 6.77
C ALA A 51 34.77 -4.96 5.75
N ASP A 52 34.89 -4.25 4.64
CA ASP A 52 35.94 -4.50 3.63
C ASP A 52 37.35 -4.35 4.22
N GLU A 53 37.57 -3.33 5.07
CA GLU A 53 38.85 -3.16 5.77
C GLU A 53 39.15 -4.31 6.77
N ALA A 54 38.13 -4.78 7.50
CA ALA A 54 38.27 -5.93 8.39
C ALA A 54 38.60 -7.21 7.62
N LEU A 55 37.92 -7.44 6.49
CA LEU A 55 38.13 -8.60 5.62
C LEU A 55 39.52 -8.64 4.98
N LYS A 56 40.23 -7.51 4.81
CA LYS A 56 41.62 -7.52 4.32
C LYS A 56 42.56 -8.34 5.22
N ASP A 57 42.34 -8.29 6.54
CA ASP A 57 43.19 -8.92 7.56
C ASP A 57 42.50 -10.14 8.22
N PHE A 58 41.38 -10.62 7.66
CA PHE A 58 40.61 -11.77 8.16
C PHE A 58 40.58 -12.89 7.12
N ARG A 59 40.98 -14.10 7.50
CA ARG A 59 40.98 -15.30 6.65
C ARG A 59 40.39 -16.50 7.38
N GLY A 60 39.93 -17.49 6.62
CA GLY A 60 39.37 -18.73 7.13
C GLY A 60 37.84 -18.72 7.17
N TYR A 61 37.25 -19.75 7.78
CA TYR A 61 35.80 -19.95 7.83
C TYR A 61 35.04 -18.74 8.37
N PHE A 62 35.49 -18.17 9.49
CA PHE A 62 34.80 -17.04 10.11
C PHE A 62 34.92 -15.75 9.29
N ALA A 63 35.92 -15.62 8.40
CA ALA A 63 35.99 -14.50 7.47
C ALA A 63 34.89 -14.60 6.40
N GLU A 64 34.61 -15.81 5.90
CA GLU A 64 33.54 -16.03 4.93
C GLU A 64 32.15 -15.83 5.55
N VAL A 65 31.96 -16.28 6.79
CA VAL A 65 30.74 -15.99 7.57
C VAL A 65 30.56 -14.48 7.75
N TYR A 66 31.62 -13.77 8.14
CA TYR A 66 31.57 -12.31 8.31
C TYR A 66 31.20 -11.60 7.01
N ARG A 67 31.87 -11.97 5.91
CA ARG A 67 31.58 -11.42 4.57
C ARG A 67 30.10 -11.63 4.23
N ARG A 68 29.56 -12.82 4.44
CA ARG A 68 28.16 -13.11 4.13
C ARG A 68 27.20 -12.33 5.03
N ASN A 69 27.46 -12.24 6.34
CA ASN A 69 26.64 -11.42 7.24
C ASN A 69 26.58 -9.96 6.79
N MET A 70 27.73 -9.38 6.39
CA MET A 70 27.82 -7.99 5.94
C MET A 70 27.14 -7.76 4.57
N GLU A 71 27.26 -8.70 3.63
CA GLU A 71 26.50 -8.68 2.37
C GLU A 71 24.99 -8.66 2.64
N ILE A 72 24.52 -9.56 3.51
CA ILE A 72 23.12 -9.66 3.92
C ILE A 72 22.63 -8.36 4.57
N ALA A 73 23.45 -7.79 5.46
CA ALA A 73 23.16 -6.53 6.14
C ALA A 73 23.01 -5.37 5.15
N VAL A 74 23.96 -5.21 4.22
CA VAL A 74 23.97 -4.11 3.25
C VAL A 74 22.85 -4.25 2.24
N GLU A 75 22.64 -5.43 1.68
CA GLU A 75 21.52 -5.72 0.77
C GLU A 75 20.17 -5.50 1.44
N GLY A 76 20.00 -5.97 2.68
CA GLY A 76 18.79 -5.74 3.46
C GLY A 76 18.53 -4.25 3.68
N GLY A 77 19.58 -3.49 4.03
CA GLY A 77 19.49 -2.04 4.18
C GLY A 77 19.09 -1.32 2.89
N ASN A 78 19.61 -1.75 1.74
CA ASN A 78 19.24 -1.19 0.43
C ASN A 78 17.79 -1.51 0.05
N ALA A 79 17.29 -2.71 0.37
CA ALA A 79 15.88 -3.04 0.16
C ALA A 79 14.96 -2.19 1.06
N ILE A 80 15.34 -1.96 2.31
CA ILE A 80 14.62 -1.05 3.23
C ILE A 80 14.62 0.38 2.67
N ILE A 81 15.76 0.89 2.20
CA ILE A 81 15.84 2.21 1.53
C ILE A 81 14.83 2.30 0.38
N SER A 82 14.82 1.30 -0.51
CA SER A 82 13.94 1.33 -1.68
C SER A 82 12.46 1.39 -1.27
N TYR A 83 12.02 0.57 -0.32
CA TYR A 83 10.63 0.61 0.14
C TYR A 83 10.28 1.91 0.87
N LEU A 84 11.18 2.49 1.66
CA LEU A 84 10.96 3.80 2.30
C LEU A 84 10.77 4.92 1.28
N GLU A 85 11.59 4.94 0.22
CA GLU A 85 11.47 5.93 -0.85
C GLU A 85 10.22 5.72 -1.70
N GLN A 86 9.82 4.48 -1.93
CA GLN A 86 8.56 4.16 -2.60
C GLN A 86 7.36 4.61 -1.76
N LEU A 87 7.35 4.32 -0.46
CA LEU A 87 6.33 4.81 0.48
C LEU A 87 6.25 6.33 0.48
N GLU A 88 7.37 7.04 0.64
CA GLU A 88 7.43 8.51 0.58
C GLU A 88 6.79 9.03 -0.71
N ARG A 89 7.16 8.47 -1.87
CA ARG A 89 6.59 8.88 -3.15
C ARG A 89 5.09 8.63 -3.21
N SER A 90 4.62 7.44 -2.85
CA SER A 90 3.20 7.09 -2.91
C SER A 90 2.35 7.95 -1.96
N ILE A 91 2.83 8.20 -0.73
CA ILE A 91 2.14 9.07 0.24
C ILE A 91 2.06 10.52 -0.28
N ASN A 92 3.15 11.04 -0.85
CA ASN A 92 3.16 12.37 -1.44
C ASN A 92 2.19 12.48 -2.63
N GLN A 93 2.02 11.42 -3.40
CA GLN A 93 1.04 11.41 -4.50
C GLN A 93 -0.40 11.34 -3.99
N ILE A 94 -0.68 10.55 -2.94
CA ILE A 94 -1.99 10.58 -2.28
C ILE A 94 -2.28 11.98 -1.74
N ASN A 95 -1.31 12.60 -1.08
CA ASN A 95 -1.42 13.94 -0.52
C ASN A 95 -1.77 14.98 -1.61
N ARG A 96 -1.07 14.94 -2.75
CA ARG A 96 -1.36 15.80 -3.91
C ARG A 96 -2.76 15.53 -4.47
N SER A 97 -3.13 14.27 -4.67
CA SER A 97 -4.46 13.90 -5.18
C SER A 97 -5.60 14.41 -4.28
N ALA A 98 -5.40 14.42 -2.96
CA ALA A 98 -6.36 14.97 -2.01
C ALA A 98 -6.45 16.51 -2.10
N TYR A 99 -5.33 17.20 -2.36
CA TYR A 99 -5.33 18.65 -2.62
C TYR A 99 -6.08 18.97 -3.91
N ASP A 100 -5.84 18.20 -4.97
CA ASP A 100 -6.49 18.37 -6.25
C ASP A 100 -8.01 18.16 -6.13
N GLU A 101 -8.45 17.12 -5.43
CA GLU A 101 -9.87 16.90 -5.13
C GLU A 101 -10.48 18.07 -4.36
N ARG A 102 -9.80 18.57 -3.31
CA ARG A 102 -10.30 19.71 -2.53
C ARG A 102 -10.46 20.95 -3.40
N ARG A 103 -9.49 21.20 -4.28
CA ARG A 103 -9.48 22.31 -5.22
C ARG A 103 -10.60 22.17 -6.26
N ASN A 104 -10.79 20.98 -6.82
CA ASN A 104 -11.85 20.71 -7.80
C ASN A 104 -13.24 20.91 -7.18
N ARG A 105 -13.47 20.37 -5.97
CA ARG A 105 -14.73 20.63 -5.23
C ARG A 105 -14.95 22.10 -4.90
N GLN A 106 -13.90 22.87 -4.65
CA GLN A 106 -14.00 24.31 -4.40
C GLN A 106 -14.38 25.07 -5.67
N LYS A 107 -13.69 24.83 -6.78
CA LYS A 107 -14.01 25.42 -8.08
C LYS A 107 -15.46 25.12 -8.50
N ALA A 108 -15.90 23.88 -8.32
CA ALA A 108 -17.28 23.48 -8.60
C ALA A 108 -18.29 24.30 -7.79
N ARG A 109 -18.04 24.53 -6.48
CA ARG A 109 -18.90 25.34 -5.62
C ARG A 109 -18.91 26.83 -5.98
N GLU A 110 -17.74 27.41 -6.25
CA GLU A 110 -17.64 28.82 -6.67
C GLU A 110 -18.39 29.06 -7.97
N TYR A 111 -18.22 28.17 -8.95
CA TYR A 111 -18.93 28.24 -10.22
C TYR A 111 -20.45 28.08 -10.05
N GLU A 112 -20.86 27.10 -9.24
CA GLU A 112 -22.27 26.86 -8.90
C GLU A 112 -22.92 28.11 -8.27
N ASP A 113 -22.26 28.73 -7.29
CA ASP A 113 -22.77 29.90 -6.58
C ASP A 113 -22.83 31.14 -7.51
N ASP A 114 -21.80 31.37 -8.34
CA ASP A 114 -21.80 32.44 -9.35
C ASP A 114 -22.92 32.25 -10.38
N TRP A 115 -23.11 31.02 -10.88
CA TRP A 115 -24.12 30.70 -11.89
C TRP A 115 -25.54 30.94 -11.37
N TRP A 116 -25.85 30.53 -10.14
CA TRP A 116 -27.16 30.80 -9.55
C TRP A 116 -27.37 32.26 -9.14
N GLY A 117 -26.29 32.99 -8.85
CA GLY A 117 -26.33 34.44 -8.69
C GLY A 117 -26.74 35.20 -9.96
N LEU A 118 -26.60 34.58 -11.13
CA LEU A 118 -26.91 35.15 -12.45
C LEU A 118 -28.31 34.80 -13.00
N HIS A 119 -29.15 34.06 -12.25
CA HIS A 119 -30.53 33.66 -12.63
C HIS A 119 -30.65 32.90 -13.98
N LYS A 120 -29.75 31.95 -14.23
CA LYS A 120 -29.77 31.06 -15.41
C LYS A 120 -30.48 29.74 -15.13
N SER A 121 -31.10 29.14 -16.15
CA SER A 121 -31.85 27.86 -16.04
C SER A 121 -30.93 26.63 -15.94
N TRP A 122 -31.45 25.49 -15.49
CA TRP A 122 -30.71 24.23 -15.30
C TRP A 122 -30.13 23.68 -16.62
N ASP A 123 -30.88 23.77 -17.73
CA ASP A 123 -30.44 23.31 -19.06
C ASP A 123 -29.21 24.09 -19.58
N GLU A 124 -29.10 25.35 -19.19
CA GLU A 124 -28.03 26.24 -19.63
C GLU A 124 -26.73 26.02 -18.83
N PHE A 125 -26.82 25.44 -17.63
CA PHE A 125 -25.69 25.11 -16.75
C PHE A 125 -24.84 23.95 -17.32
N TRP A 126 -25.48 22.88 -17.80
CA TRP A 126 -24.81 21.68 -18.31
C TRP A 126 -24.04 21.90 -19.62
N GLY A 127 -24.34 22.97 -20.36
CA GLY A 127 -23.58 23.37 -21.54
C GLY A 127 -22.31 24.19 -21.24
N PHE A 128 -22.10 24.65 -20.00
CA PHE A 128 -21.08 25.63 -19.65
C PHE A 128 -20.19 25.29 -18.44
N ALA A 129 -20.30 24.08 -17.89
CA ALA A 129 -19.52 23.63 -16.73
C ALA A 129 -18.03 24.02 -16.85
N PRO A 130 -17.40 24.51 -15.77
CA PRO A 130 -16.04 25.03 -15.83
C PRO A 130 -15.10 23.90 -16.24
N PRO A 131 -14.10 24.18 -17.09
CA PRO A 131 -13.11 23.17 -17.45
C PRO A 131 -12.46 22.65 -16.17
N VAL A 132 -12.57 21.34 -15.96
CA VAL A 132 -11.90 20.63 -14.88
C VAL A 132 -10.41 20.56 -15.24
N ASP A 133 -9.54 20.84 -14.27
CA ASP A 133 -8.11 20.54 -14.46
C ASP A 133 -7.94 19.03 -14.74
N GLU A 134 -6.89 18.66 -15.47
CA GLU A 134 -6.64 17.25 -15.78
C GLU A 134 -6.63 16.39 -14.51
N ILE A 135 -7.48 15.35 -14.48
CA ILE A 135 -7.61 14.42 -13.37
C ILE A 135 -6.48 13.39 -13.46
N ILE A 136 -5.51 13.48 -12.56
CA ILE A 136 -4.35 12.59 -12.52
C ILE A 136 -4.51 11.59 -11.37
N PRO A 137 -4.64 10.28 -11.62
CA PRO A 137 -4.67 9.28 -10.57
C PRO A 137 -3.31 9.17 -9.86
N PRO A 138 -3.28 8.99 -8.52
CA PRO A 138 -2.02 8.80 -7.82
C PRO A 138 -1.40 7.44 -8.18
N ASN A 139 -0.15 7.44 -8.66
CA ASN A 139 0.68 6.26 -8.84
C ASN A 139 1.25 5.77 -7.50
N VAL A 140 0.48 4.90 -6.85
CA VAL A 140 0.82 4.28 -5.56
C VAL A 140 1.49 2.91 -5.69
N HIS A 141 1.94 2.53 -6.88
CA HIS A 141 2.53 1.21 -7.10
C HIS A 141 3.86 1.05 -6.33
N ILE A 142 3.99 -0.09 -5.64
CA ILE A 142 5.21 -0.51 -4.96
C ILE A 142 5.83 -1.67 -5.75
N GLU A 143 7.01 -1.42 -6.31
CA GLU A 143 7.85 -2.41 -6.96
C GLU A 143 8.53 -3.31 -5.91
N VAL A 144 8.29 -4.61 -6.03
CA VAL A 144 8.90 -5.62 -5.16
C VAL A 144 10.40 -5.69 -5.42
N VAL A 145 11.19 -5.47 -4.37
CA VAL A 145 12.65 -5.60 -4.43
C VAL A 145 13.02 -7.07 -4.33
N ARG A 146 13.63 -7.61 -5.39
CA ARG A 146 14.15 -8.98 -5.38
C ARG A 146 15.33 -9.08 -4.42
N GLN A 147 15.29 -10.08 -3.54
CA GLN A 147 16.36 -10.38 -2.59
C GLN A 147 17.08 -11.67 -3.06
N PRO A 148 18.43 -11.69 -3.09
CA PRO A 148 19.16 -12.87 -3.54
C PRO A 148 19.10 -13.98 -2.49
N SER A 149 19.11 -15.24 -2.95
CA SER A 149 19.20 -16.42 -2.07
C SER A 149 20.50 -16.41 -1.28
N ARG A 150 20.42 -16.72 0.02
CA ARG A 150 21.57 -16.63 0.93
C ARG A 150 21.96 -17.98 1.53
N GLU A 151 23.00 -18.58 0.96
CA GLU A 151 23.66 -19.77 1.50
C GLU A 151 24.92 -19.39 2.27
N PHE A 152 25.18 -20.11 3.38
CA PHE A 152 26.38 -19.99 4.21
C PHE A 152 27.27 -21.23 4.05
N PRO A 153 28.60 -21.10 4.12
CA PRO A 153 29.50 -22.25 4.12
C PRO A 153 29.30 -23.09 5.39
N ARG A 154 29.49 -24.41 5.27
CA ARG A 154 29.51 -25.32 6.43
C ARG A 154 30.89 -25.30 7.10
N ILE A 155 30.91 -25.47 8.43
CA ILE A 155 32.18 -25.63 9.16
C ILE A 155 32.91 -26.88 8.63
N GLY A 156 34.18 -26.75 8.27
CA GLY A 156 35.02 -27.85 7.79
C GLY A 156 34.85 -28.21 6.30
N GLU A 157 33.99 -27.52 5.57
CA GLU A 157 33.82 -27.71 4.12
C GLU A 157 35.17 -27.42 3.42
N ASN A 158 35.73 -28.44 2.73
CA ASN A 158 37.06 -28.47 2.08
C ASN A 158 38.30 -28.69 2.97
N THR A 159 38.19 -29.30 4.16
CA THR A 159 39.37 -29.69 4.96
C THR A 159 39.46 -31.21 5.19
N GLU A 160 40.61 -31.81 4.85
CA GLU A 160 40.85 -33.27 4.92
C GLU A 160 40.81 -33.85 6.34
N GLN A 161 40.80 -33.03 7.39
CA GLN A 161 40.88 -33.49 8.80
C GLN A 161 39.90 -32.79 9.76
N GLY A 162 38.94 -32.00 9.27
CA GLY A 162 37.96 -31.32 10.13
C GLY A 162 38.54 -30.25 11.08
N MET A 163 39.83 -29.92 10.95
CA MET A 163 40.49 -28.85 11.69
C MET A 163 40.70 -27.64 10.78
N SER A 164 39.67 -26.81 10.64
CA SER A 164 39.78 -25.51 9.98
C SER A 164 40.20 -24.43 10.97
N VAL A 165 40.93 -23.43 10.48
CA VAL A 165 41.46 -22.32 11.27
C VAL A 165 41.08 -20.98 10.65
N SER A 166 40.95 -19.97 11.48
CA SER A 166 40.77 -18.59 11.08
C SER A 166 41.92 -17.73 11.58
N SER A 167 42.32 -16.73 10.80
CA SER A 167 43.35 -15.76 11.18
C SER A 167 42.85 -14.33 11.05
N LEU A 168 43.14 -13.49 12.04
CA LEU A 168 42.57 -12.15 12.13
C LEU A 168 43.56 -11.16 12.77
N ARG A 169 43.55 -9.91 12.29
CA ARG A 169 43.97 -8.74 13.10
C ARG A 169 42.76 -8.13 13.84
N PRO A 170 42.67 -8.22 15.18
CA PRO A 170 41.47 -7.86 15.94
C PRO A 170 41.00 -6.42 15.76
N SER A 171 41.93 -5.47 15.63
CA SER A 171 41.61 -4.04 15.67
C SER A 171 40.64 -3.61 14.58
N ARG A 172 40.76 -4.16 13.36
CA ARG A 172 39.86 -3.81 12.25
C ARG A 172 38.46 -4.41 12.41
N LEU A 173 38.36 -5.65 12.90
CA LEU A 173 37.07 -6.26 13.20
C LEU A 173 36.36 -5.53 14.37
N MET A 174 37.11 -5.04 15.37
CA MET A 174 36.56 -4.21 16.44
C MET A 174 36.02 -2.86 15.93
N ILE A 175 36.75 -2.18 15.03
CA ILE A 175 36.28 -0.93 14.40
C ILE A 175 34.96 -1.20 13.65
N SER A 176 34.89 -2.28 12.86
CA SER A 176 33.69 -2.60 12.11
C SER A 176 32.51 -3.00 13.02
N ALA A 177 32.79 -3.72 14.13
CA ALA A 177 31.78 -3.99 15.16
C ALA A 177 31.24 -2.69 15.77
N MET A 178 32.10 -1.71 16.11
CA MET A 178 31.67 -0.41 16.63
C MET A 178 30.82 0.37 15.61
N GLN A 179 31.19 0.31 14.33
CA GLN A 179 30.42 0.97 13.27
C GLN A 179 29.03 0.33 13.10
N THR A 180 28.94 -1.00 13.22
CA THR A 180 27.66 -1.72 13.19
C THR A 180 26.76 -1.30 14.35
N GLU A 181 27.32 -1.15 15.55
CA GLU A 181 26.56 -0.69 16.72
C GLU A 181 26.07 0.76 16.56
N SER A 182 26.93 1.66 16.06
CA SER A 182 26.56 3.04 15.75
C SER A 182 25.39 3.10 14.75
N LEU A 183 25.45 2.26 13.71
CA LEU A 183 24.41 2.17 12.70
C LEU A 183 23.08 1.71 13.31
N VAL A 184 23.06 0.62 14.08
CA VAL A 184 21.84 0.13 14.72
C VAL A 184 21.28 1.17 15.69
N SER A 185 22.12 1.73 16.55
CA SER A 185 21.73 2.73 17.53
C SER A 185 21.05 3.93 16.87
N GLY A 186 21.65 4.46 15.79
CA GLY A 186 21.12 5.59 15.04
C GLY A 186 19.80 5.30 14.30
N LEU A 187 19.50 4.04 14.01
CA LEU A 187 18.32 3.64 13.20
C LEU A 187 17.18 3.00 14.01
N SER A 188 17.46 2.59 15.24
CA SER A 188 16.56 1.77 16.07
C SER A 188 15.20 2.40 16.37
N TYR A 189 15.08 3.73 16.32
CA TYR A 189 13.84 4.43 16.61
C TYR A 189 12.89 4.55 15.40
N PHE A 190 13.40 4.40 14.17
CA PHE A 190 12.62 4.61 12.96
C PHE A 190 11.44 3.64 12.81
N PRO A 191 11.56 2.32 13.07
CA PRO A 191 10.42 1.40 12.94
C PRO A 191 9.19 1.84 13.73
N ASN A 192 9.39 2.22 15.00
CA ASN A 192 8.30 2.72 15.85
C ASN A 192 7.72 4.05 15.35
N LYS A 193 8.58 4.99 14.90
CA LYS A 193 8.09 6.27 14.37
C LYS A 193 7.32 6.10 13.06
N ILE A 194 7.77 5.20 12.19
CA ILE A 194 7.05 4.85 10.95
C ILE A 194 5.69 4.25 11.30
N ARG A 195 5.62 3.31 12.26
CA ARG A 195 4.38 2.71 12.73
C ARG A 195 3.39 3.77 13.26
N GLU A 196 3.86 4.67 14.13
CA GLU A 196 3.06 5.77 14.67
C GLU A 196 2.50 6.65 13.54
N LYS A 197 3.34 7.06 12.58
CA LYS A 197 2.90 7.93 11.48
C LYS A 197 2.01 7.23 10.46
N ALA A 198 2.19 5.94 10.21
CA ALA A 198 1.31 5.17 9.37
C ALA A 198 -0.10 5.05 10.00
N ALA A 199 -0.18 4.87 11.31
CA ALA A 199 -1.43 4.83 12.05
C ALA A 199 -2.13 6.20 12.07
N GLU A 200 -1.40 7.29 12.33
CA GLU A 200 -1.94 8.66 12.24
C GLU A 200 -2.49 8.97 10.84
N PHE A 201 -1.74 8.62 9.78
CA PHE A 201 -2.19 8.79 8.40
C PHE A 201 -3.47 8.00 8.12
N SER A 202 -3.52 6.72 8.51
CA SER A 202 -4.66 5.84 8.25
C SER A 202 -5.91 6.27 9.02
N ALA A 203 -5.76 6.82 10.23
CA ALA A 203 -6.87 7.36 11.00
C ALA A 203 -7.42 8.69 10.42
N GLY A 204 -6.53 9.52 9.85
CA GLY A 204 -6.87 10.82 9.28
C GLY A 204 -7.29 10.81 7.81
N SER A 205 -7.35 9.65 7.15
CA SER A 205 -7.52 9.55 5.70
C SER A 205 -8.62 8.57 5.30
N GLN A 206 -9.61 9.04 4.55
CA GLN A 206 -10.48 8.20 3.72
C GLN A 206 -10.07 8.21 2.24
N TRP A 207 -8.95 8.88 1.91
CA TRP A 207 -8.48 9.10 0.55
C TRP A 207 -7.37 8.13 0.12
N GLY A 208 -6.74 7.48 1.08
CA GLY A 208 -5.74 6.44 0.87
C GLY A 208 -5.43 5.71 2.17
N SER A 209 -4.83 4.53 2.05
CA SER A 209 -4.44 3.67 3.16
C SER A 209 -3.09 3.01 2.90
N VAL A 210 -2.39 2.64 3.97
CA VAL A 210 -1.09 1.98 3.90
C VAL A 210 -1.09 0.78 4.85
N ASP A 211 -0.67 -0.37 4.35
CA ASP A 211 -0.30 -1.53 5.15
C ASP A 211 1.21 -1.75 5.02
N CYS A 212 1.93 -1.54 6.11
CA CYS A 212 3.38 -1.68 6.17
C CYS A 212 3.87 -2.40 7.43
N GLU A 213 2.98 -3.07 8.18
CA GLU A 213 3.37 -3.67 9.47
C GLU A 213 4.42 -4.78 9.30
N ASP A 214 4.27 -5.64 8.29
CA ASP A 214 5.25 -6.71 8.04
C ASP A 214 6.58 -6.16 7.50
N PHE A 215 6.54 -5.04 6.76
CA PHE A 215 7.74 -4.29 6.38
C PHE A 215 8.44 -3.72 7.63
N ILE A 216 7.69 -3.13 8.57
CA ILE A 216 8.24 -2.57 9.81
C ILE A 216 8.88 -3.68 10.66
N LYS A 217 8.22 -4.83 10.82
CA LYS A 217 8.78 -6.00 11.51
C LYS A 217 10.06 -6.50 10.85
N ALA A 218 10.13 -6.50 9.52
CA ALA A 218 11.34 -6.85 8.79
C ALA A 218 12.48 -5.85 9.07
N PHE A 219 12.18 -4.55 9.19
CA PHE A 219 13.17 -3.54 9.59
C PHE A 219 13.63 -3.73 11.06
N GLU A 220 12.72 -4.05 11.98
CA GLU A 220 13.07 -4.40 13.37
C GLU A 220 13.98 -5.64 13.42
N THR A 221 13.65 -6.66 12.64
CA THR A 221 14.47 -7.88 12.50
C THR A 221 15.84 -7.54 11.92
N TRP A 222 15.91 -6.71 10.89
CA TRP A 222 17.18 -6.26 10.33
C TRP A 222 18.05 -5.55 11.38
N ASN A 223 17.46 -4.68 12.21
CA ASN A 223 18.18 -4.02 13.30
C ASN A 223 18.71 -5.03 14.32
N GLU A 224 17.91 -6.02 14.71
CA GLU A 224 18.32 -7.03 15.68
C GLU A 224 19.40 -7.98 15.14
N GLU A 225 19.29 -8.39 13.89
CA GLU A 225 20.33 -9.17 13.23
C GLU A 225 21.66 -8.40 13.12
N ASN A 226 21.63 -7.08 12.89
CA ASN A 226 22.85 -6.25 12.96
C ASN A 226 23.41 -6.12 14.39
N ARG A 227 22.56 -6.08 15.44
CA ARG A 227 23.05 -6.18 16.83
C ARG A 227 23.69 -7.52 17.11
N GLN A 228 23.14 -8.58 16.54
CA GLN A 228 23.77 -9.89 16.60
C GLN A 228 25.15 -9.82 15.94
N ASP A 229 25.25 -9.30 14.72
CA ASP A 229 26.53 -9.21 13.99
C ASP A 229 27.58 -8.41 14.78
N HIS A 230 27.17 -7.33 15.45
CA HIS A 230 28.03 -6.62 16.39
C HIS A 230 28.54 -7.53 17.52
N ARG A 231 27.65 -8.25 18.21
CA ARG A 231 28.01 -9.17 19.31
C ARG A 231 28.92 -10.29 18.82
N TRP A 232 28.66 -10.82 17.63
CA TRP A 232 29.48 -11.82 16.95
C TRP A 232 30.88 -11.28 16.68
N ALA A 233 31.00 -10.14 15.99
CA ALA A 233 32.27 -9.55 15.57
C ALA A 233 33.13 -9.16 16.79
N ASN A 234 32.48 -8.59 17.81
CA ASN A 234 33.14 -8.26 19.07
C ASN A 234 33.62 -9.52 19.81
N THR A 235 32.85 -10.61 19.81
CA THR A 235 33.27 -11.86 20.47
C THR A 235 34.48 -12.47 19.75
N ILE A 236 34.41 -12.62 18.42
CA ILE A 236 35.53 -13.15 17.62
C ILE A 236 36.78 -12.30 17.82
N ALA A 237 36.69 -10.97 17.69
CA ALA A 237 37.84 -10.09 17.86
C ALA A 237 38.45 -10.18 19.28
N ASN A 238 37.63 -10.35 20.31
CA ASN A 238 38.12 -10.52 21.68
C ASN A 238 38.84 -11.86 21.88
N GLU A 239 38.41 -12.95 21.24
CA GLU A 239 39.14 -14.22 21.32
C GLU A 239 40.53 -14.13 20.68
N PHE A 240 40.65 -13.51 19.50
CA PHE A 240 41.96 -13.26 18.90
C PHE A 240 42.82 -12.33 19.77
N LYS A 241 42.23 -11.30 20.38
CA LYS A 241 42.95 -10.42 21.31
C LYS A 241 43.50 -11.19 22.53
N LYS A 242 42.73 -12.10 23.13
CA LYS A 242 43.18 -12.96 24.24
C LYS A 242 44.33 -13.89 23.82
N ALA A 243 44.33 -14.34 22.58
CA ALA A 243 45.36 -15.20 22.00
C ALA A 243 46.67 -14.46 21.63
N GLY A 244 46.80 -13.17 21.98
CA GLY A 244 48.02 -12.39 21.79
C GLY A 244 48.05 -11.53 20.52
N ALA A 245 46.94 -11.40 19.80
CA ALA A 245 46.88 -10.67 18.52
C ALA A 245 46.84 -9.13 18.65
N ALA A 246 47.56 -8.54 19.61
CA ALA A 246 47.59 -7.09 19.79
C ALA A 246 48.46 -6.40 18.71
N GLY A 247 48.02 -6.47 17.45
CA GLY A 247 48.67 -5.87 16.26
C GLY A 247 49.17 -6.87 15.23
N GLU A 248 49.40 -8.12 15.63
CA GLU A 248 49.92 -9.21 14.79
C GLU A 248 48.83 -10.18 14.33
N PHE A 249 49.11 -10.94 13.26
CA PHE A 249 48.23 -12.01 12.78
C PHE A 249 48.34 -13.22 13.72
N VAL A 250 47.22 -13.63 14.29
CA VAL A 250 47.12 -14.86 15.09
C VAL A 250 46.14 -15.80 14.43
N THR A 251 46.39 -17.09 14.56
CA THR A 251 45.54 -18.16 14.06
C THR A 251 44.86 -18.86 15.24
N LEU A 252 43.56 -19.06 15.14
CA LEU A 252 42.76 -19.82 16.11
C LEU A 252 42.00 -20.94 15.39
N SER A 253 41.73 -22.03 16.11
CA SER A 253 40.88 -23.09 15.56
C SER A 253 39.43 -22.61 15.47
N ASP A 254 38.76 -22.97 14.38
CA ASP A 254 37.35 -22.59 14.17
C ASP A 254 36.45 -23.22 15.24
N ALA A 255 36.80 -24.40 15.74
CA ALA A 255 36.11 -25.04 16.86
C ALA A 255 36.19 -24.23 18.16
N ALA A 256 37.33 -23.58 18.45
CA ALA A 256 37.46 -22.73 19.64
C ALA A 256 36.65 -21.44 19.51
N LEU A 257 36.66 -20.83 18.32
CA LEU A 257 35.84 -19.65 18.02
C LEU A 257 34.34 -19.98 18.11
N GLN A 258 33.91 -21.11 17.54
CA GLN A 258 32.53 -21.59 17.63
C GLN A 258 32.11 -21.82 19.08
N ASN A 259 32.95 -22.50 19.88
CA ASN A 259 32.68 -22.73 21.29
C ASN A 259 32.55 -21.41 22.09
N SER A 260 33.34 -20.37 21.76
CA SER A 260 33.18 -19.05 22.40
C SER A 260 31.84 -18.39 22.08
N LEU A 261 31.35 -18.56 20.85
CA LEU A 261 30.02 -18.09 20.45
C LEU A 261 28.91 -18.87 21.18
N ASP A 262 29.02 -20.20 21.21
CA ASP A 262 28.04 -21.10 21.84
C ASP A 262 27.91 -20.82 23.35
N LEU A 263 29.03 -20.64 24.05
CA LEU A 263 29.05 -20.27 25.48
C LEU A 263 28.35 -18.94 25.78
N LYS A 264 28.22 -18.07 24.79
CA LYS A 264 27.53 -16.77 24.90
C LYS A 264 26.13 -16.77 24.29
N GLY A 265 25.66 -17.91 23.76
CA GLY A 265 24.38 -17.99 23.04
C GLY A 265 24.35 -17.14 21.76
N ILE A 266 25.51 -16.87 21.16
CA ILE A 266 25.63 -16.08 19.94
C ILE A 266 25.60 -17.03 18.74
N ARG A 267 24.61 -16.86 17.84
CA ARG A 267 24.55 -17.63 16.59
C ARG A 267 25.82 -17.45 15.75
N SER A 268 26.26 -18.54 15.12
CA SER A 268 27.44 -18.55 14.24
C SER A 268 27.28 -17.68 13.02
N ASN A 269 26.07 -17.64 12.45
CA ASN A 269 25.74 -16.89 11.24
C ASN A 269 24.43 -16.12 11.42
N ARG A 270 24.24 -15.13 10.55
CA ARG A 270 23.02 -14.32 10.48
C ARG A 270 21.88 -15.11 9.83
N ALA A 271 20.65 -14.87 10.27
CA ALA A 271 19.47 -15.44 9.61
C ALA A 271 19.23 -14.79 8.23
N ASP A 272 18.66 -15.54 7.29
CA ASP A 272 18.16 -14.91 6.07
C ASP A 272 17.04 -13.91 6.41
N LEU A 273 16.95 -12.85 5.63
CA LEU A 273 16.05 -11.73 5.86
C LEU A 273 15.22 -11.47 4.62
N THR A 274 13.96 -11.91 4.68
CA THR A 274 12.93 -11.49 3.73
C THR A 274 12.35 -10.14 4.16
N ILE A 275 12.27 -9.19 3.22
CA ILE A 275 11.66 -7.87 3.46
C ILE A 275 10.40 -7.76 2.60
N PRO A 276 9.21 -7.94 3.18
CA PRO A 276 7.95 -7.81 2.47
C PRO A 276 7.75 -6.40 1.92
N ALA A 277 7.16 -6.30 0.73
CA ALA A 277 6.76 -5.02 0.16
C ALA A 277 5.54 -4.46 0.92
N PRO A 278 5.53 -3.18 1.29
CA PRO A 278 4.33 -2.54 1.82
C PRO A 278 3.26 -2.40 0.74
N MET A 279 1.99 -2.29 1.15
CA MET A 279 0.86 -2.05 0.27
C MET A 279 0.31 -0.64 0.48
N VAL A 280 -0.01 0.06 -0.61
CA VAL A 280 -0.55 1.42 -0.59
C VAL A 280 -1.75 1.49 -1.52
N THR A 281 -2.82 2.14 -1.07
CA THR A 281 -3.99 2.47 -1.90
C THR A 281 -4.28 3.96 -1.84
N GLY A 282 -4.78 4.52 -2.94
CA GLY A 282 -5.16 5.92 -3.06
C GLY A 282 -6.36 6.09 -3.99
N LYS A 283 -7.14 7.15 -3.78
CA LYS A 283 -8.29 7.50 -4.63
C LYS A 283 -7.88 8.46 -5.74
N THR A 284 -8.51 8.29 -6.89
CA THR A 284 -8.42 9.22 -8.01
C THR A 284 -9.26 10.47 -7.72
N PRO A 285 -8.74 11.69 -7.96
CA PRO A 285 -9.55 12.91 -7.91
C PRO A 285 -10.76 12.85 -8.84
N SER A 286 -11.78 13.64 -8.54
CA SER A 286 -12.98 13.79 -9.37
C SER A 286 -13.02 15.18 -10.01
N SER A 287 -14.02 15.42 -10.85
CA SER A 287 -14.35 16.76 -11.35
C SER A 287 -14.74 17.77 -10.27
N GLY A 288 -15.07 17.31 -9.06
CA GLY A 288 -15.55 18.14 -7.95
C GLY A 288 -17.07 18.24 -7.85
N PHE A 289 -17.82 17.67 -8.80
CA PHE A 289 -19.28 17.55 -8.77
C PHE A 289 -19.74 16.26 -8.07
N ALA A 290 -20.95 16.27 -7.52
CA ALA A 290 -21.60 15.14 -6.87
C ALA A 290 -22.11 14.19 -7.95
N ASN A 291 -21.85 12.88 -7.75
CA ASN A 291 -22.22 11.82 -8.69
C ASN A 291 -21.82 12.17 -10.13
N ASP A 292 -20.52 12.35 -10.35
CA ASP A 292 -19.95 12.58 -11.68
C ASP A 292 -20.60 11.61 -12.67
N PRO A 293 -21.34 12.11 -13.69
CA PRO A 293 -21.97 11.22 -14.66
C PRO A 293 -20.91 10.40 -15.39
N VAL A 294 -19.64 10.81 -15.38
CA VAL A 294 -18.54 10.04 -15.95
C VAL A 294 -17.96 9.04 -14.94
N ASN A 295 -18.06 7.75 -15.27
CA ASN A 295 -17.32 6.70 -14.60
C ASN A 295 -15.81 6.87 -14.83
N VAL A 296 -15.08 7.25 -13.78
CA VAL A 296 -13.63 7.53 -13.82
C VAL A 296 -12.78 6.30 -14.21
N ALA A 297 -13.28 5.08 -14.02
CA ALA A 297 -12.55 3.86 -14.38
C ALA A 297 -12.63 3.53 -15.89
N THR A 298 -13.69 3.96 -16.58
CA THR A 298 -13.93 3.63 -18.00
C THR A 298 -14.08 4.84 -18.90
N GLY A 299 -14.15 6.06 -18.35
CA GLY A 299 -14.47 7.29 -19.07
C GLY A 299 -15.91 7.34 -19.60
N ASN A 300 -16.81 6.50 -19.07
CA ASN A 300 -18.17 6.38 -19.60
C ASN A 300 -19.11 7.37 -18.92
N PHE A 301 -19.78 8.23 -19.69
CA PHE A 301 -20.85 9.11 -19.22
C PHE A 301 -22.17 8.33 -19.07
N ILE A 302 -22.79 8.45 -17.90
CA ILE A 302 -24.03 7.83 -17.48
C ILE A 302 -24.92 8.93 -16.87
N GLU A 303 -26.09 9.16 -17.46
CA GLU A 303 -27.00 10.22 -17.05
C GLU A 303 -28.44 9.69 -16.90
N PRO A 304 -29.01 9.68 -15.69
CA PRO A 304 -30.42 9.37 -15.49
C PRO A 304 -31.28 10.59 -15.79
N GLU A 305 -32.24 10.41 -16.70
CA GLU A 305 -33.27 11.38 -17.05
C GLU A 305 -34.61 10.91 -16.50
N ILE A 306 -35.30 11.73 -15.71
CA ILE A 306 -36.64 11.44 -15.20
C ILE A 306 -37.65 12.15 -16.09
N ASP A 307 -38.22 11.43 -17.07
CA ASP A 307 -39.21 12.02 -17.99
C ASP A 307 -40.56 12.29 -17.33
N LEU A 308 -40.88 11.53 -16.26
CA LEU A 308 -42.15 11.65 -15.55
C LEU A 308 -41.95 11.38 -14.06
N GLU A 309 -42.12 12.41 -13.26
CA GLU A 309 -41.98 12.35 -11.80
C GLU A 309 -43.34 12.12 -11.11
N TYR A 310 -43.35 11.26 -10.08
CA TYR A 310 -44.51 11.05 -9.20
C TYR A 310 -44.09 11.15 -7.74
N SER A 311 -44.98 11.65 -6.87
CA SER A 311 -44.74 11.80 -5.44
C SER A 311 -45.67 10.94 -4.57
N GLY A 312 -45.33 10.82 -3.28
CA GLY A 312 -46.13 10.06 -2.30
C GLY A 312 -46.20 8.56 -2.62
N LEU A 313 -47.39 7.96 -2.48
CA LEU A 313 -47.62 6.52 -2.73
C LEU A 313 -47.45 6.12 -4.20
N ALA A 314 -47.36 7.08 -5.13
CA ALA A 314 -47.19 6.84 -6.56
C ALA A 314 -45.74 6.98 -7.04
N SER A 315 -44.78 7.25 -6.15
CA SER A 315 -43.37 7.49 -6.54
C SER A 315 -42.73 6.34 -7.32
N SER A 316 -43.22 5.10 -7.14
CA SER A 316 -42.78 3.93 -7.91
C SER A 316 -43.24 3.95 -9.38
N CYS A 317 -44.12 4.87 -9.78
CA CYS A 317 -44.59 5.01 -11.15
C CYS A 317 -43.74 6.00 -11.97
N ALA A 318 -42.67 6.56 -11.38
CA ALA A 318 -41.77 7.45 -12.10
C ALA A 318 -41.17 6.75 -13.33
N LEU A 319 -41.14 7.46 -14.45
CA LEU A 319 -40.46 7.00 -15.66
C LEU A 319 -39.07 7.60 -15.68
N THR A 320 -38.07 6.72 -15.71
CA THR A 320 -36.66 7.12 -15.78
C THR A 320 -35.99 6.39 -16.94
N ARG A 321 -35.20 7.15 -17.69
CA ARG A 321 -34.27 6.67 -18.72
C ARG A 321 -32.85 6.94 -18.24
N MET A 322 -31.91 6.19 -18.78
CA MET A 322 -30.50 6.27 -18.44
C MET A 322 -29.70 6.31 -19.73
N TYR A 323 -29.05 7.44 -20.00
CA TYR A 323 -28.09 7.56 -21.09
C TYR A 323 -26.75 6.95 -20.68
N ASN A 324 -26.04 6.33 -21.63
CA ASN A 324 -24.78 5.63 -21.46
C ASN A 324 -23.93 5.77 -22.74
N SER A 325 -22.83 6.53 -22.66
CA SER A 325 -21.99 6.86 -23.82
C SER A 325 -21.22 5.69 -24.44
N VAL A 326 -20.98 4.60 -23.70
CA VAL A 326 -20.31 3.40 -24.26
C VAL A 326 -21.20 2.65 -25.23
N ALA A 327 -22.53 2.73 -25.06
CA ALA A 327 -23.50 2.12 -25.97
C ALA A 327 -23.59 2.83 -27.34
N LEU A 328 -22.86 3.94 -27.54
CA LEU A 328 -22.71 4.62 -28.83
C LEU A 328 -21.49 4.18 -29.63
N LEU A 329 -20.55 3.44 -29.02
CA LEU A 329 -19.29 3.06 -29.65
C LEU A 329 -19.37 1.75 -30.44
N ASP A 330 -20.49 1.02 -30.32
CA ASP A 330 -20.74 -0.24 -30.99
C ASP A 330 -22.02 -0.13 -31.83
N ASP A 331 -21.89 -0.11 -33.16
CA ASP A 331 -23.00 -0.09 -34.12
C ASP A 331 -23.93 -1.32 -33.98
N SER A 332 -23.55 -2.32 -33.18
CA SER A 332 -24.36 -3.53 -32.92
C SER A 332 -25.26 -3.44 -31.68
N MET A 333 -25.17 -2.38 -30.86
CA MET A 333 -26.18 -2.14 -29.82
C MET A 333 -27.42 -1.51 -30.48
N ASP A 334 -28.41 -2.35 -30.78
CA ASP A 334 -29.75 -1.93 -31.19
C ASP A 334 -30.22 -0.76 -30.30
N THR A 335 -30.61 0.34 -30.94
CA THR A 335 -31.13 1.53 -30.27
C THR A 335 -32.32 1.15 -29.40
N GLY A 336 -32.24 1.37 -28.08
CA GLY A 336 -33.38 1.21 -27.18
C GLY A 336 -34.58 2.04 -27.64
N VAL A 337 -35.74 1.90 -26.98
CA VAL A 337 -36.99 2.64 -27.28
C VAL A 337 -36.78 4.16 -27.34
N PHE A 338 -35.71 4.65 -26.73
CA PHE A 338 -35.35 6.05 -26.63
C PHE A 338 -34.16 6.50 -27.48
N GLY A 339 -33.67 5.62 -28.36
CA GLY A 339 -32.60 5.93 -29.30
C GLY A 339 -31.20 5.49 -28.84
N PRO A 340 -30.18 5.75 -29.67
CA PRO A 340 -28.79 5.37 -29.39
C PRO A 340 -28.30 5.89 -28.04
N GLY A 341 -27.60 5.04 -27.27
CA GLY A 341 -27.05 5.40 -25.97
C GLY A 341 -28.06 5.42 -24.81
N TRP A 342 -29.37 5.36 -25.08
CA TRP A 342 -30.38 5.37 -24.02
C TRP A 342 -30.83 3.95 -23.65
N SER A 343 -30.99 3.74 -22.35
CA SER A 343 -31.54 2.53 -21.76
C SER A 343 -32.63 2.88 -20.75
N SER A 344 -33.73 2.13 -20.74
CA SER A 344 -34.81 2.30 -19.77
C SER A 344 -35.27 0.96 -19.24
N ASN A 345 -35.98 0.95 -18.12
CA ASN A 345 -36.72 -0.23 -17.66
C ASN A 345 -37.74 -0.72 -18.71
N LEU A 346 -38.17 0.17 -19.62
CA LEU A 346 -39.02 -0.20 -20.77
C LEU A 346 -38.27 -1.03 -21.82
N ASP A 347 -36.94 -0.97 -21.84
CA ASP A 347 -36.07 -1.73 -22.76
C ASP A 347 -35.68 -3.10 -22.19
N VAL A 348 -36.08 -3.41 -20.95
CA VAL A 348 -35.69 -4.64 -20.26
C VAL A 348 -36.65 -5.76 -20.61
N LYS A 349 -36.15 -6.78 -21.32
CA LYS A 349 -36.86 -8.04 -21.57
C LYS A 349 -36.31 -9.15 -20.69
N LEU A 350 -37.15 -9.74 -19.85
CA LEU A 350 -36.76 -10.86 -18.99
C LEU A 350 -36.92 -12.18 -19.76
N PHE A 351 -35.80 -12.88 -20.00
CA PHE A 351 -35.81 -14.22 -20.59
C PHE A 351 -35.69 -15.28 -19.51
N LEU A 352 -36.76 -16.04 -19.31
CA LEU A 352 -36.73 -17.21 -18.43
C LEU A 352 -36.14 -18.40 -19.18
N ARG A 353 -34.96 -18.85 -18.77
CA ARG A 353 -34.35 -20.08 -19.30
C ARG A 353 -34.75 -21.26 -18.43
N THR A 354 -35.45 -22.25 -19.01
CA THR A 354 -35.74 -23.53 -18.34
C THR A 354 -34.48 -24.39 -18.27
N LYS A 355 -33.62 -24.10 -17.28
CA LYS A 355 -32.72 -24.99 -16.52
C LYS A 355 -31.76 -24.10 -15.73
N ALA A 356 -31.64 -24.39 -14.44
CA ALA A 356 -31.08 -23.55 -13.39
C ALA A 356 -29.69 -22.95 -13.69
N GLN A 357 -29.61 -21.62 -13.67
CA GLN A 357 -28.72 -20.79 -12.84
C GLN A 357 -29.16 -19.33 -13.02
N PRO A 358 -29.60 -18.61 -11.98
CA PRO A 358 -29.93 -17.20 -12.12
C PRO A 358 -28.64 -16.40 -12.30
N VAL A 359 -28.41 -15.86 -13.50
CA VAL A 359 -27.44 -14.78 -13.71
C VAL A 359 -28.25 -13.49 -13.68
N PHE A 360 -28.16 -12.76 -12.57
CA PHE A 360 -28.66 -11.40 -12.50
C PHE A 360 -27.60 -10.48 -13.11
N PHE A 361 -27.91 -9.82 -14.22
CA PHE A 361 -27.24 -8.56 -14.55
C PHE A 361 -27.90 -7.47 -13.72
N LEU A 362 -27.35 -7.23 -12.53
CA LEU A 362 -27.64 -6.02 -11.77
C LEU A 362 -26.82 -4.90 -12.42
N MET A 363 -27.46 -4.04 -13.22
CA MET A 363 -26.94 -2.68 -13.39
C MET A 363 -27.15 -1.99 -12.04
N GLY A 364 -26.04 -1.81 -11.30
CA GLY A 364 -26.04 -1.30 -9.95
C GLY A 364 -26.50 0.14 -9.87
N GLY A 365 -27.81 0.34 -9.78
CA GLY A 365 -28.39 1.48 -9.07
C GLY A 365 -28.44 1.13 -7.59
N ILE A 366 -27.65 1.82 -6.76
CA ILE A 366 -27.79 1.73 -5.31
C ILE A 366 -29.17 2.31 -4.96
N SER A 367 -30.16 1.43 -4.80
CA SER A 367 -31.38 1.74 -4.08
C SER A 367 -31.35 0.95 -2.77
N SER A 368 -31.10 1.65 -1.67
CA SER A 368 -31.25 1.12 -0.32
C SER A 368 -32.73 0.80 -0.07
N MET A 369 -33.14 -0.46 -0.27
CA MET A 369 -34.38 -0.95 0.33
C MET A 369 -34.10 -1.47 1.75
N HIS A 370 -34.38 -0.63 2.75
CA HIS A 370 -34.68 -1.11 4.11
C HIS A 370 -36.11 -1.68 4.12
N GLY A 371 -36.26 -2.91 3.64
CA GLY A 371 -37.51 -3.68 3.69
C GLY A 371 -37.42 -4.82 4.70
N ARG A 372 -38.04 -4.64 5.86
CA ARG A 372 -38.14 -5.60 6.96
C ARG A 372 -38.77 -6.92 6.45
N VAL A 373 -38.00 -8.01 6.41
CA VAL A 373 -38.53 -9.36 6.10
C VAL A 373 -39.50 -9.77 7.20
N LYS A 374 -40.80 -9.77 6.90
CA LYS A 374 -41.85 -10.39 7.73
C LYS A 374 -42.42 -11.59 6.98
N GLY A 375 -42.20 -12.78 7.55
CA GLY A 375 -43.09 -13.93 7.51
C GLY A 375 -43.48 -14.50 6.15
N LEU A 376 -42.70 -15.47 5.66
CA LEU A 376 -43.22 -16.54 4.81
C LEU A 376 -44.13 -17.45 5.68
N PRO A 377 -45.36 -17.79 5.27
CA PRO A 377 -46.11 -18.86 5.92
C PRO A 377 -45.56 -20.21 5.51
N GLU A 378 -45.23 -21.04 6.51
CA GLU A 378 -44.94 -22.47 6.36
C GLU A 378 -46.16 -23.19 5.76
N LEU A 379 -45.97 -23.85 4.61
CA LEU A 379 -46.89 -24.87 4.13
C LEU A 379 -46.52 -26.19 4.79
N SER A 380 -47.21 -26.52 5.88
CA SER A 380 -47.18 -27.85 6.49
C SER A 380 -48.28 -28.75 5.91
N GLU A 381 -47.79 -29.87 5.37
CA GLU A 381 -48.37 -31.22 5.29
C GLU A 381 -49.82 -31.46 4.81
N LYS A 382 -49.94 -32.35 3.83
CA LYS A 382 -50.54 -33.68 4.09
C LYS A 382 -50.17 -34.71 3.02
N ARG A 383 -49.36 -35.69 3.45
CA ARG A 383 -49.33 -37.03 2.86
C ARG A 383 -50.67 -37.71 3.14
N ASN A 384 -51.29 -38.28 2.13
CA ASN A 384 -52.14 -39.46 2.25
C ASN A 384 -51.92 -40.28 0.98
N GLY A 385 -51.36 -41.48 1.13
CA GLY A 385 -51.26 -42.45 0.05
C GLY A 385 -52.52 -43.30 -0.05
N LEU A 386 -52.72 -43.91 -1.22
CA LEU A 386 -53.08 -45.33 -1.40
C LEU A 386 -53.17 -45.67 -2.90
N SER A 387 -52.68 -46.86 -3.21
CA SER A 387 -52.90 -47.73 -4.39
C SER A 387 -54.21 -47.48 -5.14
N VAL A 388 -54.30 -47.60 -6.47
CA VAL A 388 -53.93 -48.71 -7.37
C VAL A 388 -53.53 -48.15 -8.73
#